data_AF-A0A1J4T757-F1
#
_entry.id   AF-A0A1J4T757-F1
#
_cell.length_a   1.000
_cell.length_b   1.000
_cell.length_c   1.000
_cell.angle_alpha   90.00
_cell.angle_beta   90.00
_cell.angle_gamma   90.00
#
_symmetry.space_group_name_H-M   'P 1'
#
loop_
_entity.id
_entity.type
_entity.pdbx_description
1 polymer ?
#
loop_
_entity_poly.entity_id
_entity_poly.type
_entity_poly.pdbx_seq_one_letter_code
_entity_poly.pdbx_strand_id
1 'polypeptide(L)'
;MNNENYQAPENLDADGLTAAEREIAEYYLSLMTETKIPEGERRECSQEVVELQNMFVAFEAKHSLDELCAIVDLTVDEAPNNLIRETAKKDLAPMAAALKVLQKETNIATDKYDELEAQYRRLSSAVGIINSNKVRH
;
A
#
# COMPACT_ATOMS: atom_id res chain seq x y z
N MET A 1 -24.37 33.95 -34.36
CA MET A 1 -23.33 32.99 -33.91
C MET A 1 -23.81 32.46 -32.58
N ASN A 2 -24.26 31.21 -32.56
CA ASN A 2 -24.51 30.48 -31.32
C ASN A 2 -23.15 30.10 -30.75
N ASN A 3 -22.89 30.38 -29.47
CA ASN A 3 -22.33 29.37 -28.58
C ASN A 3 -22.44 29.76 -27.10
N GLU A 4 -23.27 28.97 -26.43
CA GLU A 4 -23.02 28.36 -25.12
C GLU A 4 -22.90 29.31 -23.92
N ASN A 5 -24.09 29.72 -23.48
CA ASN A 5 -24.42 29.99 -22.09
C ASN A 5 -23.97 28.78 -21.23
N TYR A 6 -22.77 28.84 -20.66
CA TYR A 6 -22.32 27.87 -19.65
C TYR A 6 -23.12 28.13 -18.38
N GLN A 7 -24.33 27.56 -18.31
CA GLN A 7 -25.02 27.40 -17.04
C GLN A 7 -24.27 26.32 -16.26
N ALA A 8 -23.62 26.73 -15.19
CA ALA A 8 -23.12 25.78 -14.20
C ALA A 8 -24.31 24.89 -13.76
N PRO A 9 -24.16 23.56 -13.73
CA PRO A 9 -25.24 22.69 -13.32
C PRO A 9 -25.61 22.98 -11.86
N GLU A 10 -26.87 23.39 -11.64
CA GLU A 10 -27.40 23.90 -10.36
C GLU A 10 -27.50 22.84 -9.23
N ASN A 11 -26.91 21.65 -9.40
CA ASN A 11 -27.00 20.54 -8.43
C ASN A 11 -25.69 19.72 -8.35
N LEU A 12 -24.59 20.38 -7.99
CA LEU A 12 -23.36 19.69 -7.60
C LEU A 12 -23.29 19.65 -6.08
N ASP A 13 -23.13 18.45 -5.51
CA ASP A 13 -22.92 18.26 -4.07
C ASP A 13 -21.48 18.64 -3.68
N ALA A 14 -21.13 18.56 -2.38
CA ALA A 14 -19.82 18.95 -1.84
C ALA A 14 -18.61 18.19 -2.45
N ASP A 15 -18.87 17.07 -3.12
CA ASP A 15 -17.91 16.24 -3.87
C ASP A 15 -17.86 16.56 -5.37
N GLY A 16 -18.63 17.54 -5.84
CA GLY A 16 -18.66 17.98 -7.23
C GLY A 16 -19.36 17.01 -8.19
N LEU A 17 -20.15 16.07 -7.66
CA LEU A 17 -20.91 15.09 -8.44
C LEU A 17 -22.40 15.47 -8.49
N THR A 18 -23.03 15.20 -9.62
CA THR A 18 -24.49 15.20 -9.74
C THR A 18 -25.09 13.92 -9.15
N ALA A 19 -26.39 13.94 -8.80
CA ALA A 19 -27.10 12.77 -8.30
C ALA A 19 -27.01 11.56 -9.24
N ALA A 20 -27.04 11.79 -10.56
CA ALA A 20 -26.92 10.73 -11.57
C ALA A 20 -25.50 10.13 -11.60
N GLU A 21 -24.45 10.95 -11.46
CA GLU A 21 -23.08 10.46 -11.40
C GLU A 21 -22.80 9.67 -10.10
N ARG A 22 -23.44 10.05 -8.98
CA ARG A 22 -23.38 9.29 -7.73
C ARG A 22 -24.06 7.93 -7.86
N GLU A 23 -25.25 7.86 -8.46
CA GLU A 23 -25.95 6.59 -8.71
C GLU A 23 -25.11 5.67 -9.61
N ILE A 24 -24.48 6.21 -10.65
CA ILE A 24 -23.56 5.47 -11.51
C ILE A 24 -22.35 4.97 -10.71
N ALA A 25 -21.74 5.82 -9.88
CA ALA A 25 -20.60 5.43 -9.05
C ALA A 25 -20.97 4.35 -8.03
N GLU A 26 -22.13 4.46 -7.38
CA GLU A 26 -22.67 3.45 -6.46
C GLU A 26 -22.95 2.13 -7.17
N TYR A 27 -23.51 2.17 -8.39
CA TYR A 27 -23.70 0.99 -9.22
C TYR A 27 -22.35 0.32 -9.54
N TYR A 28 -21.35 1.07 -10.00
CA TYR A 28 -20.01 0.53 -10.25
C TYR A 28 -19.37 -0.04 -8.97
N LEU A 29 -19.49 0.64 -7.83
CA LEU A 29 -19.01 0.16 -6.54
C LEU A 29 -19.72 -1.14 -6.11
N SER A 30 -21.02 -1.26 -6.38
CA SER A 30 -21.79 -2.47 -6.08
C SER A 30 -21.37 -3.67 -6.92
N LEU A 31 -20.89 -3.43 -8.14
CA LEU A 31 -20.33 -4.47 -9.02
C LEU A 31 -18.91 -4.85 -8.61
N MET A 32 -18.17 -3.96 -7.93
CA MET A 32 -16.86 -4.25 -7.35
C MET A 32 -16.98 -5.08 -6.07
N THR A 33 -17.57 -6.27 -6.18
CA THR A 33 -17.48 -7.27 -5.11
C THR A 33 -16.07 -7.87 -5.12
N GLU A 34 -15.24 -7.54 -4.12
CA GLU A 34 -14.02 -8.31 -3.88
C GLU A 34 -14.43 -9.77 -3.61
N THR A 35 -14.18 -10.66 -4.57
CA THR A 35 -14.46 -12.08 -4.43
C THR A 35 -13.51 -12.64 -3.36
N LYS A 36 -14.02 -12.84 -2.14
CA LYS A 36 -13.26 -13.45 -1.05
C LYS A 36 -13.23 -14.96 -1.25
N ILE A 37 -12.04 -15.56 -1.26
CA ILE A 37 -11.90 -17.01 -1.27
C ILE A 37 -12.38 -17.55 0.10
N PRO A 38 -13.39 -18.44 0.13
CA PRO A 38 -13.83 -19.09 1.37
C PRO A 38 -12.67 -19.77 2.08
N GLU A 39 -12.64 -19.76 3.42
CA GLU A 39 -11.51 -20.30 4.20
C GLU A 39 -11.19 -21.76 3.86
N GLY A 40 -12.21 -22.60 3.63
CA GLY A 40 -12.03 -24.01 3.25
C GLY A 40 -11.52 -24.24 1.83
N GLU A 41 -11.46 -23.20 1.00
CA GLU A 41 -10.96 -23.25 -0.38
C GLU A 41 -9.59 -22.58 -0.54
N ARG A 42 -9.02 -22.05 0.55
CA ARG A 42 -7.71 -21.42 0.53
C ARG A 42 -6.60 -22.45 0.37
N ARG A 43 -5.59 -22.08 -0.40
CA ARG A 43 -4.45 -22.95 -0.71
C ARG A 43 -3.42 -22.99 0.42
N GLU A 44 -2.59 -24.03 0.43
CA GLU A 44 -1.43 -24.13 1.32
C GLU A 44 -0.47 -22.94 1.15
N CYS A 45 0.13 -22.47 2.24
CA CYS A 45 0.96 -21.25 2.29
C CYS A 45 2.48 -21.49 2.42
N SER A 46 2.92 -22.75 2.45
CA SER A 46 4.30 -23.10 2.80
C SER A 46 5.34 -22.42 1.90
N GLN A 47 5.05 -22.31 0.60
CA GLN A 47 5.97 -21.72 -0.37
C GLN A 47 6.03 -20.19 -0.23
N GLU A 48 4.88 -19.53 -0.14
CA GLU A 48 4.77 -18.07 0.01
C GLU A 48 5.44 -17.58 1.29
N VAL A 49 5.31 -18.34 2.38
CA VAL A 49 5.98 -18.02 3.65
C VAL A 49 7.50 -18.03 3.47
N VAL A 50 8.05 -19.06 2.82
CA VAL A 50 9.50 -19.16 2.56
C VAL A 50 9.97 -18.03 1.64
N GLU A 51 9.21 -17.71 0.60
CA GLU A 51 9.53 -16.62 -0.32
C GLU A 51 9.55 -15.26 0.41
N LEU A 52 8.54 -14.97 1.23
CA LEU A 52 8.48 -13.72 2.00
C LEU A 52 9.63 -13.63 3.01
N GLN A 53 9.97 -14.72 3.69
CA GLN A 53 11.12 -14.76 4.60
C GLN A 53 12.43 -14.49 3.86
N ASN A 54 12.61 -15.07 2.68
CA ASN A 54 13.78 -14.79 1.84
C ASN A 54 13.83 -13.33 1.40
N MET A 55 12.68 -12.70 1.12
CA MET A 55 12.63 -11.27 0.82
C MET A 55 13.09 -10.43 2.02
N PHE A 56 12.68 -10.77 3.25
CA PHE A 56 13.16 -10.07 4.45
C PHE A 56 14.67 -10.17 4.61
N VAL A 57 15.23 -11.38 4.45
CA VAL A 57 16.68 -11.59 4.53
C VAL A 57 17.41 -10.80 3.44
N ALA A 58 16.91 -10.84 2.20
CA ALA A 58 17.52 -10.10 1.10
C ALA A 58 17.47 -8.58 1.32
N PHE A 59 16.39 -8.07 1.92
CA PHE A 59 16.25 -6.67 2.25
C PHE A 59 17.29 -6.23 3.28
N GLU A 60 17.42 -6.97 4.39
CA GLU A 60 18.37 -6.66 5.45
C GLU A 60 19.83 -6.85 5.03
N ALA A 61 20.09 -7.73 4.05
CA ALA A 61 21.40 -7.85 3.44
C ALA A 61 21.75 -6.68 2.50
N LYS A 62 20.74 -6.05 1.89
CA LYS A 62 20.91 -4.97 0.91
C LYS A 62 20.85 -3.57 1.54
N HIS A 63 20.00 -3.38 2.56
CA HIS A 63 19.70 -2.10 3.17
C HIS A 63 20.05 -2.10 4.65
N SER A 64 20.86 -1.14 5.08
CA SER A 64 21.12 -0.92 6.49
C SER A 64 19.93 -0.24 7.16
N LEU A 65 19.33 -0.91 8.15
CA LEU A 65 18.23 -0.32 8.92
C LEU A 65 18.68 0.91 9.72
N ASP A 66 19.92 0.92 10.21
CA ASP A 66 20.48 2.06 10.94
C ASP A 66 20.66 3.28 10.02
N GLU A 67 21.10 3.06 8.77
CA GLU A 67 21.21 4.14 7.79
C GLU A 67 19.85 4.68 7.39
N LEU A 68 18.84 3.82 7.23
CA LEU A 68 17.47 4.22 6.94
C LEU A 68 16.87 5.05 8.10
N CYS A 69 17.04 4.59 9.35
CA CYS A 69 16.57 5.28 10.55
C CYS A 69 17.30 6.60 10.82
N ALA A 70 18.51 6.80 10.26
CA ALA A 70 19.25 8.05 10.39
C ALA A 70 18.73 9.16 9.46
N ILE A 71 17.92 8.82 8.46
CA ILE A 71 17.31 9.79 7.54
C ILE A 71 16.12 10.43 8.27
N VAL A 72 16.30 11.60 8.89
CA VAL A 72 15.25 12.27 9.68
C VAL A 72 14.75 13.55 9.01
N ASP A 73 15.67 14.45 8.64
CA ASP A 73 15.34 15.73 8.01
C ASP A 73 15.77 15.67 6.54
N LEU A 74 14.83 15.94 5.63
CA LEU A 74 15.07 16.07 4.19
C LEU A 74 14.75 17.51 3.79
N THR A 75 15.47 18.03 2.80
CA THR A 75 15.00 19.25 2.10
C THR A 75 13.80 18.91 1.21
N VAL A 76 13.08 19.94 0.74
CA VAL A 76 11.94 19.75 -0.20
C VAL A 76 12.38 19.02 -1.47
N ASP A 77 13.60 19.28 -1.95
CA ASP A 77 14.14 18.69 -3.18
C ASP A 77 14.67 17.27 -2.98
N GLU A 78 15.18 16.96 -1.78
CA GLU A 78 15.68 15.63 -1.41
C GLU A 78 14.56 14.67 -1.00
N ALA A 79 13.46 15.17 -0.44
CA ALA A 79 12.35 14.36 0.04
C ALA A 79 11.84 13.33 -1.00
N PRO A 80 11.53 13.71 -2.26
CA PRO A 80 11.09 12.75 -3.26
C PRO A 80 12.23 11.92 -3.87
N ASN A 81 13.49 12.34 -3.73
CA ASN A 81 14.65 11.80 -4.47
C ASN A 81 15.74 11.19 -3.57
N ASN A 82 15.48 10.98 -2.28
CA ASN A 82 16.45 10.33 -1.40
C ASN A 82 16.65 8.89 -1.89
N LEU A 83 17.78 8.65 -2.55
CA LEU A 83 18.04 7.41 -3.28
C LEU A 83 18.03 6.17 -2.37
N ILE A 84 18.57 6.31 -1.15
CA ILE A 84 18.63 5.23 -0.16
C ILE A 84 17.21 4.82 0.23
N ARG A 85 16.40 5.80 0.65
CA ARG A 85 15.02 5.56 1.07
C ARG A 85 14.14 5.08 -0.08
N GLU A 86 14.22 5.70 -1.26
CA GLU A 86 13.40 5.32 -2.42
C GLU A 86 13.71 3.90 -2.92
N THR A 87 14.99 3.50 -2.90
CA THR A 87 15.37 2.12 -3.26
C THR A 87 14.81 1.12 -2.24
N ALA A 88 14.95 1.41 -0.94
CA ALA A 88 14.39 0.55 0.10
C ALA A 88 12.85 0.47 0.01
N LYS A 89 12.17 1.59 -0.20
CA LYS A 89 10.70 1.63 -0.38
C LYS A 89 10.24 0.77 -1.56
N LYS A 90 10.96 0.78 -2.68
CA LYS A 90 10.65 -0.07 -3.85
C LYS A 90 10.82 -1.55 -3.53
N ASP A 91 11.87 -1.91 -2.79
CA ASP A 91 12.12 -3.29 -2.39
C ASP A 91 11.13 -3.81 -1.33
N LEU A 92 10.48 -2.93 -0.54
CA LEU A 92 9.38 -3.30 0.36
C LEU A 92 8.07 -3.63 -0.35
N ALA A 93 7.79 -3.01 -1.49
CA ALA A 93 6.54 -3.16 -2.23
C ALA A 93 6.14 -4.64 -2.51
N PRO A 94 7.04 -5.53 -3.01
CA PRO A 94 6.70 -6.93 -3.21
C PRO A 94 6.33 -7.67 -1.92
N MET A 95 6.91 -7.29 -0.77
CA MET A 95 6.58 -7.93 0.52
C MET A 95 5.15 -7.61 0.97
N ALA A 96 4.72 -6.36 0.79
CA ALA A 96 3.35 -5.96 1.08
C ALA A 96 2.34 -6.73 0.21
N ALA A 97 2.67 -6.95 -1.07
CA ALA A 97 1.85 -7.76 -1.96
C ALA A 97 1.81 -9.24 -1.51
N ALA A 98 2.96 -9.81 -1.13
CA ALA A 98 3.05 -11.17 -0.63
C ALA A 98 2.24 -11.37 0.66
N LEU A 99 2.28 -10.42 1.61
CA LEU A 99 1.42 -10.44 2.80
C LEU A 99 -0.06 -10.41 2.44
N LYS A 100 -0.46 -9.59 1.46
CA LYS A 100 -1.86 -9.54 1.01
C LYS A 100 -2.32 -10.88 0.42
N VAL A 101 -1.47 -11.53 -0.37
CA VAL A 101 -1.73 -12.88 -0.93
C VAL A 101 -1.88 -13.89 0.19
N LEU A 102 -0.94 -13.93 1.14
CA LEU A 102 -1.00 -14.81 2.31
C LEU A 102 -2.32 -14.65 3.07
N GLN A 103 -2.72 -13.41 3.34
CA GLN A 103 -3.95 -13.12 4.10
C GLN A 103 -5.23 -13.51 3.36
N LYS A 104 -5.30 -13.22 2.05
CA LYS A 104 -6.55 -13.34 1.28
C LYS A 104 -6.74 -14.71 0.62
N GLU A 105 -5.65 -15.37 0.25
CA GLU A 105 -5.69 -16.53 -0.65
C GLU A 105 -5.24 -17.84 0.00
N THR A 106 -4.56 -17.76 1.15
CA THR A 106 -3.94 -18.93 1.76
C THR A 106 -4.53 -19.29 3.12
N ASN A 107 -4.31 -20.53 3.54
CA ASN A 107 -4.73 -21.06 4.84
C ASN A 107 -3.75 -20.74 5.99
N ILE A 108 -2.95 -19.68 5.85
CA ILE A 108 -1.98 -19.28 6.88
C ILE A 108 -2.67 -19.08 8.23
N ALA A 109 -2.07 -19.64 9.28
CA ALA A 109 -2.53 -19.44 10.65
C ALA A 109 -2.34 -17.97 11.06
N THR A 110 -3.30 -17.40 11.80
CA THR A 110 -3.28 -16.00 12.24
C THR A 110 -1.98 -15.63 12.95
N ASP A 111 -1.55 -16.43 13.92
CA ASP A 111 -0.31 -16.16 14.67
C ASP A 111 0.91 -16.08 13.75
N LYS A 112 0.96 -16.93 12.71
CA LYS A 112 2.07 -16.92 11.76
C LYS A 112 2.02 -15.71 10.83
N TYR A 113 0.82 -15.29 10.44
CA TYR A 113 0.63 -14.07 9.67
C TYR A 113 1.08 -12.85 10.48
N ASP A 114 0.68 -12.75 11.75
CA ASP A 114 1.03 -11.65 12.64
C ASP A 114 2.54 -11.53 12.85
N GLU A 115 3.26 -12.66 12.97
CA GLU A 115 4.73 -12.67 13.01
C GLU A 115 5.36 -12.04 11.75
N LEU A 116 4.87 -12.44 10.57
CA LEU A 116 5.38 -11.95 9.28
C LEU A 116 5.02 -10.47 9.08
N GLU A 117 3.81 -10.07 9.48
CA GLU A 117 3.37 -8.68 9.45
C GLU A 117 4.22 -7.82 10.40
N ALA A 118 4.52 -8.30 11.61
CA ALA A 118 5.39 -7.60 12.55
C ALA A 118 6.80 -7.39 11.98
N GLN A 119 7.37 -8.40 11.32
CA GLN A 119 8.66 -8.27 10.63
C GLN A 119 8.60 -7.22 9.51
N TYR A 120 7.59 -7.29 8.64
CA TYR A 120 7.37 -6.29 7.60
C TYR A 120 7.22 -4.87 8.18
N ARG A 121 6.44 -4.71 9.25
CA ARG A 121 6.24 -3.42 9.93
C ARG A 121 7.54 -2.85 10.47
N ARG A 122 8.44 -3.69 11.01
CA ARG A 122 9.78 -3.27 11.43
C ARG A 122 10.58 -2.65 10.28
N LEU A 123 10.60 -3.32 9.12
CA LEU A 123 11.30 -2.82 7.94
C LEU A 123 10.64 -1.56 7.36
N SER A 124 9.30 -1.54 7.31
CA SER A 124 8.55 -0.38 6.84
C SER A 124 8.72 0.84 7.74
N SER A 125 8.81 0.64 9.06
CA SER A 125 9.12 1.69 10.03
C SER A 125 10.52 2.26 9.81
N ALA A 126 11.52 1.39 9.58
CA ALA A 126 12.88 1.84 9.24
C ALA A 126 12.92 2.72 7.99
N VAL A 127 12.15 2.41 6.94
CA VAL A 127 12.04 3.26 5.74
C VAL A 127 11.29 4.58 6.00
N GLY A 128 10.30 4.54 6.88
CA GLY A 128 9.56 5.70 7.35
C GLY A 128 8.69 6.40 6.30
N ILE A 129 7.80 7.25 6.78
CA ILE A 129 6.87 8.05 5.97
C ILE A 129 7.31 9.51 6.01
N ILE A 130 7.41 10.13 4.83
CA ILE A 130 7.70 11.56 4.74
C ILE A 130 6.45 12.34 5.12
N ASN A 131 6.59 13.21 6.11
CA ASN A 131 5.58 14.15 6.56
C ASN A 131 6.24 15.52 6.77
N SER A 132 5.87 16.51 5.96
CA SER A 132 6.45 17.86 5.99
C SER A 132 7.98 17.87 5.90
N ASN A 133 8.54 17.15 4.93
CA ASN A 133 9.99 16.96 4.71
C ASN A 133 10.74 16.28 5.87
N LYS A 134 10.03 15.72 6.83
CA LYS A 134 10.60 14.88 7.89
C LYS A 134 10.21 13.44 7.68
N VAL A 135 11.15 12.54 7.85
CA VAL A 135 10.83 11.10 7.87
C VAL A 135 10.39 10.75 9.28
N ARG A 136 9.21 10.14 9.38
CA ARG A 136 8.69 9.55 10.60
C ARG A 136 8.82 8.04 10.50
N HIS A 137 9.60 7.46 11.40
CA HIS A 137 9.76 6.03 11.57
C HIS A 137 8.64 5.45 12.45
#